data_AF-A0A238KXU4-F1
#
_entry.id   AF-A0A238KXU4-F1
#
_cell.length_a   1.000
_cell.length_b   1.000
_cell.length_c   1.000
_cell.angle_alpha   90.00
_cell.angle_beta   90.00
_cell.angle_gamma   90.00
#
_symmetry.space_group_name_H-M   'P 1'
#
loop_
_entity.id
_entity.type
_entity.pdbx_description
1 polymer ?
#
loop_
_entity_poly.entity_id
_entity_poly.type
_entity_poly.pdbx_seq_one_letter_code
_entity_poly.pdbx_strand_id
1 'polypeptide(L)'
;MPRKSRGRAVFAIGLLLVAGGAGALIGVPEYLVRQSVEYANTCLAVAEKDRDRICRFIGGPLEMAGQPVYIENVSHAFLPTTVKIDFVDGRGTTWTAPANTLTDGASIPVIFAPLFGDRQSREYVMAAALHDAYCGIGNEELETFRTRSWREVHRMFYEALLVNGTSPKTAKIMYAAVILGGPRWDEPARMLDHLPPEVLKQEMEWCLKWIELTDPAPEEIEQWMEERETLLLSGAEQTMPDYLRPAKDPRNF
;
A
#
# COMPACT_ATOMS: atom_id res chain seq x y z
N MET A 1 -17.86 78.36 -26.08
CA MET A 1 -19.12 77.79 -26.61
C MET A 1 -18.79 76.70 -27.65
N PRO A 2 -19.61 75.65 -27.79
CA PRO A 2 -19.26 74.22 -27.82
C PRO A 2 -18.95 73.70 -29.24
N ARG A 3 -18.35 72.52 -29.49
CA ARG A 3 -18.97 71.19 -29.31
C ARG A 3 -17.97 70.02 -29.52
N LYS A 4 -17.72 69.30 -28.42
CA LYS A 4 -17.62 67.84 -28.21
C LYS A 4 -17.65 66.91 -29.46
N SER A 5 -16.64 66.05 -29.60
CA SER A 5 -16.82 64.57 -29.57
C SER A 5 -15.50 63.81 -29.49
N ARG A 6 -15.47 62.84 -28.58
CA ARG A 6 -14.38 61.91 -28.27
C ARG A 6 -14.17 60.87 -29.37
N GLY A 7 -12.92 60.44 -29.52
CA GLY A 7 -12.57 59.16 -30.15
C GLY A 7 -11.10 58.86 -29.88
N ARG A 8 -10.81 58.09 -28.82
CA ARG A 8 -9.49 57.49 -28.60
C ARG A 8 -9.45 56.16 -29.33
N ALA A 9 -8.57 56.03 -30.32
CA ALA A 9 -8.05 54.75 -30.79
C ALA A 9 -6.53 54.91 -30.95
N VAL A 10 -5.81 54.04 -30.25
CA VAL A 10 -4.36 54.09 -30.07
C VAL A 10 -3.66 53.49 -31.29
N PHE A 11 -2.61 54.21 -31.68
CA PHE A 11 -1.45 53.91 -32.52
C PHE A 11 -1.39 52.60 -33.33
N ALA A 12 -1.11 52.82 -34.61
CA ALA A 12 -0.75 51.85 -35.62
C ALA A 12 0.78 51.71 -35.77
N ILE A 13 1.15 50.73 -36.61
CA ILE A 13 2.43 50.56 -37.34
C ILE A 13 3.54 49.91 -36.50
N GLY A 14 4.26 48.87 -36.91
CA GLY A 14 4.46 48.10 -38.15
C GLY A 14 5.49 46.99 -37.78
N LEU A 15 6.02 46.10 -38.60
CA LEU A 15 6.18 46.03 -40.04
C LEU A 15 6.68 44.60 -40.36
N LEU A 16 6.21 44.07 -41.49
CA LEU A 16 6.84 43.11 -42.42
C LEU A 16 7.60 41.84 -41.96
N LEU A 17 7.05 40.73 -42.44
CA LEU A 17 7.71 39.49 -42.88
C LEU A 17 8.87 39.76 -43.86
N VAL A 18 9.96 38.97 -43.80
CA VAL A 18 10.45 38.09 -44.89
C VAL A 18 11.56 37.16 -44.37
N ALA A 19 11.54 35.96 -44.93
CA ALA A 19 12.30 34.74 -44.70
C ALA A 19 13.84 34.80 -44.68
N GLY A 20 14.41 33.76 -44.07
CA GLY A 20 15.53 33.02 -44.64
C GLY A 20 16.88 33.23 -43.96
N GLY A 21 17.37 32.22 -43.24
CA GLY A 21 18.77 32.17 -42.85
C GLY A 21 19.08 31.14 -41.77
N ALA A 22 19.61 29.99 -42.20
CA ALA A 22 20.49 29.06 -41.49
C ALA A 22 20.19 28.77 -40.00
N GLY A 23 19.69 27.56 -39.74
CA GLY A 23 19.59 27.01 -38.39
C GLY A 23 20.95 26.99 -37.69
N ALA A 24 21.07 27.81 -36.64
CA ALA A 24 22.06 27.62 -35.61
C ALA A 24 21.57 26.48 -34.71
N LEU A 25 22.18 25.29 -34.84
CA LEU A 25 22.13 24.25 -33.83
C LEU A 25 22.83 24.79 -32.57
N ILE A 26 22.06 25.41 -31.69
CA ILE A 26 22.52 25.68 -30.33
C ILE A 26 22.44 24.32 -29.62
N GLY A 27 23.60 23.69 -29.49
CA GLY A 27 23.79 22.49 -28.68
C GLY A 27 23.31 22.77 -27.26
N VAL A 28 22.27 22.05 -26.86
CA VAL A 28 21.93 21.91 -25.44
C VAL A 28 23.08 21.10 -24.84
N PRO A 29 23.80 21.60 -23.82
CA PRO A 29 24.83 20.82 -23.16
C PRO A 29 24.18 19.57 -22.55
N GLU A 30 24.75 18.39 -22.82
CA GLU A 30 24.34 17.07 -22.31
C GLU A 30 24.36 16.93 -20.77
N TYR A 31 24.43 18.02 -20.01
CA TYR A 31 24.66 17.99 -18.56
C TYR A 31 23.39 18.00 -17.69
N LEU A 32 22.19 17.97 -18.26
CA LEU A 32 20.97 17.83 -17.46
C LEU A 32 20.02 16.80 -18.08
N VAL A 33 20.48 15.56 -18.22
CA VAL A 33 19.57 14.41 -18.24
C VAL A 33 19.06 14.21 -16.82
N ARG A 34 18.09 15.03 -16.40
CA ARG A 34 17.27 14.75 -15.23
C ARG A 34 16.38 13.57 -15.63
N GLN A 35 16.86 12.34 -15.40
CA GLN A 35 16.04 11.15 -15.57
C GLN A 35 14.79 11.32 -14.70
N SER A 36 13.66 11.61 -15.33
CA SER A 36 12.37 11.58 -14.67
C SER A 36 12.15 10.15 -14.21
N VAL A 37 12.18 9.96 -12.89
CA VAL A 37 11.68 8.74 -12.28
C VAL A 37 10.22 8.58 -12.71
N GLU A 38 9.91 7.52 -13.44
CA GLU A 38 8.52 7.17 -13.67
C GLU A 38 8.01 6.50 -12.39
N TYR A 39 7.16 7.19 -11.64
CA TYR A 39 6.51 6.64 -10.46
C TYR A 39 5.54 5.54 -10.91
N ALA A 40 5.73 4.33 -10.38
CA ALA A 40 4.87 3.21 -10.69
C ALA A 40 3.76 3.10 -9.64
N ASN A 41 2.66 2.42 -9.98
CA ASN A 41 1.56 2.19 -9.04
C ASN A 41 1.95 1.27 -7.87
N THR A 42 3.11 0.60 -7.97
CA THR A 42 3.59 -0.39 -7.00
C THR A 42 5.11 -0.53 -7.09
N CYS A 43 5.77 -0.87 -5.99
CA CYS A 43 7.20 -1.21 -5.99
C CYS A 43 7.60 -2.38 -6.90
N LEU A 44 6.68 -3.28 -7.25
CA LEU A 44 6.93 -4.32 -8.26
C LEU A 44 6.99 -3.74 -9.67
N ALA A 45 6.16 -2.74 -9.96
CA ALA A 45 6.07 -2.11 -11.27
C ALA A 45 7.18 -1.09 -11.55
N VAL A 46 7.93 -0.67 -10.51
CA VAL A 46 9.14 0.14 -10.69
C VAL A 46 10.20 -0.68 -11.43
N ALA A 47 10.80 -0.07 -12.47
CA ALA A 47 11.91 -0.66 -13.20
C ALA A 47 13.04 -1.07 -12.25
N GLU A 48 13.59 -2.26 -12.42
CA GLU A 48 14.58 -2.84 -11.49
C GLU A 48 15.75 -1.88 -11.20
N LYS A 49 16.24 -1.18 -12.23
CA LYS A 49 17.31 -0.17 -12.13
C LYS A 49 16.99 1.02 -11.22
N ASP A 50 15.71 1.30 -10.99
CA ASP A 50 15.21 2.43 -10.22
C ASP A 50 14.61 2.01 -8.87
N ARG A 51 14.39 0.70 -8.65
CA ARG A 51 13.70 0.17 -7.47
C ARG A 51 14.38 0.58 -6.18
N ASP A 52 15.68 0.39 -6.06
CA ASP A 52 16.42 0.73 -4.84
C ASP A 52 16.45 2.24 -4.56
N ARG A 53 16.23 3.08 -5.58
CA ARG A 53 16.18 4.53 -5.42
C ARG A 53 14.83 5.00 -4.88
N ILE A 54 13.75 4.37 -5.33
CA ILE A 54 12.37 4.74 -5.00
C ILE A 54 11.85 3.91 -3.83
N CYS A 55 11.86 2.59 -3.98
CA CYS A 55 11.29 1.61 -3.06
C CYS A 55 12.31 1.15 -2.04
N ARG A 56 12.42 1.90 -0.95
CA ARG A 56 13.46 1.67 0.05
C ARG A 56 13.09 2.19 1.43
N PHE A 57 13.57 1.49 2.44
CA PHE A 57 13.61 1.98 3.81
C PHE A 57 14.72 3.02 4.01
N ILE A 58 14.49 3.95 4.94
CA ILE A 58 15.49 4.87 5.48
C ILE A 58 15.53 4.64 6.99
N GLY A 59 16.72 4.31 7.50
CA GLY A 59 16.89 3.92 8.90
C GLY A 59 16.78 2.40 9.10
N GLY A 60 16.93 1.98 10.36
CA GLY A 60 17.02 0.59 10.76
C GLY A 60 18.46 0.08 10.95
N PRO A 61 18.65 -1.19 11.35
CA PRO A 61 17.61 -2.20 11.62
C PRO A 61 16.67 -1.76 12.74
N LEU A 62 15.41 -2.17 12.64
CA LEU A 62 14.44 -1.88 13.68
C LEU A 62 14.74 -2.75 14.91
N GLU A 63 14.94 -2.10 16.06
CA GLU A 63 14.98 -2.77 17.34
C GLU A 63 13.70 -2.45 18.11
N MET A 64 13.08 -3.50 18.64
CA MET A 64 11.96 -3.41 19.58
C MET A 64 12.51 -3.61 20.98
N ALA A 65 12.41 -2.60 21.83
CA ALA A 65 12.99 -2.64 23.18
C ALA A 65 12.13 -1.85 24.17
N GLY A 66 12.39 -2.05 25.47
CA GLY A 66 11.63 -1.43 26.54
C GLY A 66 10.72 -2.41 27.25
N GLN A 67 9.79 -1.88 28.04
CA GLN A 67 8.82 -2.71 28.76
C GLN A 67 7.69 -3.14 27.82
N PRO A 68 7.32 -4.44 27.80
CA PRO A 68 6.16 -4.89 27.04
C PRO A 68 4.89 -4.16 27.49
N VAL A 69 4.13 -3.66 26.51
CA VAL A 69 2.85 -2.99 26.73
C VAL A 69 1.73 -3.97 26.43
N TYR A 70 0.83 -4.15 27.39
CA TYR A 70 -0.35 -5.00 27.25
C TYR A 70 -1.58 -4.12 27.09
N ILE A 71 -2.31 -4.34 26.00
CA ILE A 71 -3.56 -3.65 25.70
C ILE A 71 -4.72 -4.56 26.12
N GLU A 72 -5.75 -3.99 26.72
CA GLU A 72 -6.92 -4.75 27.17
C GLU A 72 -7.55 -5.51 26.01
N ASN A 73 -7.94 -6.77 26.25
CA ASN A 73 -8.54 -7.68 25.26
C ASN A 73 -7.62 -8.07 24.08
N VAL A 74 -6.31 -7.77 24.17
CA VAL A 74 -5.30 -8.27 23.23
C VAL A 74 -4.41 -9.30 23.92
N SER A 75 -4.20 -10.46 23.29
CA SER A 75 -3.54 -11.62 23.91
C SER A 75 -2.00 -11.59 23.85
N HIS A 76 -1.42 -10.64 23.13
CA HIS A 76 0.02 -10.49 22.93
C HIS A 76 0.47 -9.10 23.36
N ALA A 77 1.76 -9.00 23.70
CA ALA A 77 2.36 -7.74 24.09
C ALA A 77 2.87 -6.96 22.86
N PHE A 78 2.82 -5.64 22.97
CA PHE A 78 3.47 -4.72 22.05
C PHE A 78 4.80 -4.28 22.63
N LEU A 79 5.77 -4.06 21.76
CA LEU A 79 7.06 -3.49 22.12
C LEU A 79 7.24 -2.15 21.41
N PRO A 80 7.75 -1.12 22.10
CA PRO A 80 8.08 0.14 21.44
C PRO A 80 9.31 -0.02 20.54
N THR A 81 9.27 0.62 19.38
CA THR A 81 10.43 0.79 18.51
C THR A 81 11.43 1.77 19.12
N THR A 82 12.73 1.51 18.98
CA THR A 82 13.78 2.40 19.52
C THR A 82 14.16 3.53 18.58
N VAL A 83 13.85 3.37 17.29
CA VAL A 83 14.25 4.29 16.23
C VAL A 83 13.08 4.62 15.33
N LYS A 84 13.14 5.81 14.72
CA LYS A 84 12.28 6.18 13.61
C LYS A 84 12.72 5.41 12.36
N ILE A 85 11.75 4.91 11.60
CA ILE A 85 11.98 4.35 10.26
C ILE A 85 11.12 5.11 9.25
N ASP A 86 11.68 5.38 8.08
CA ASP A 86 10.90 5.86 6.94
C ASP A 86 10.88 4.81 5.82
N PHE A 87 9.85 4.83 5.00
CA PHE A 87 9.74 4.01 3.79
C PHE A 87 9.25 4.89 2.65
N VAL A 88 9.86 4.75 1.48
CA VAL A 88 9.41 5.42 0.26
C VAL A 88 8.74 4.36 -0.63
N ASP A 89 7.46 4.57 -0.96
CA ASP A 89 6.66 3.64 -1.77
C ASP A 89 6.90 3.84 -3.29
N GLY A 90 6.31 2.97 -4.13
CA GLY A 90 6.46 3.03 -5.59
C GLY A 90 5.95 4.33 -6.22
N ARG A 91 5.08 5.05 -5.52
CA ARG A 91 4.54 6.36 -5.90
C ARG A 91 5.43 7.52 -5.43
N GLY A 92 6.53 7.24 -4.74
CA GLY A 92 7.43 8.23 -4.17
C GLY A 92 6.93 8.87 -2.88
N THR A 93 5.90 8.32 -2.26
CA THR A 93 5.37 8.82 -0.99
C THR A 93 6.24 8.32 0.15
N THR A 94 6.65 9.22 1.04
CA THR A 94 7.33 8.86 2.28
C THR A 94 6.31 8.54 3.37
N TRP A 95 6.49 7.39 3.98
CA TRP A 95 5.77 6.87 5.14
C TRP A 95 6.73 6.82 6.33
N THR A 96 6.25 7.12 7.53
CA THR A 96 7.12 7.22 8.72
C THR A 96 6.50 6.42 9.86
N ALA A 97 7.29 5.57 10.50
CA ALA A 97 7.01 5.08 11.84
C ALA A 97 7.91 5.84 12.82
N PRO A 98 7.36 6.72 13.68
CA PRO A 98 8.14 7.39 14.73
C PRO A 98 8.81 6.40 15.68
N ALA A 99 9.85 6.86 16.39
CA ALA A 99 10.34 6.11 17.54
C ALA A 99 9.24 5.98 18.60
N ASN A 100 9.27 4.90 19.37
CA ASN A 100 8.22 4.48 20.30
C ASN A 100 6.90 4.07 19.64
N THR A 101 6.90 3.78 18.34
CA THR A 101 5.77 3.08 17.73
C THR A 101 5.59 1.75 18.44
N LEU A 102 4.40 1.47 18.96
CA LEU A 102 4.06 0.18 19.52
C LEU A 102 3.78 -0.79 18.38
N THR A 103 4.55 -1.87 18.32
CA THR A 103 4.33 -2.94 17.35
C THR A 103 4.46 -4.28 18.04
N ASP A 104 3.67 -5.24 17.59
CA ASP A 104 3.72 -6.64 17.97
C ASP A 104 4.37 -7.48 16.84
N GLY A 105 4.74 -6.87 15.71
CA GLY A 105 5.17 -7.54 14.47
C GLY A 105 3.98 -7.84 13.55
N ALA A 106 4.15 -8.65 12.51
CA ALA A 106 3.04 -8.98 11.62
C ALA A 106 2.01 -9.88 12.31
N SER A 107 0.95 -9.25 12.84
CA SER A 107 -0.17 -9.91 13.52
C SER A 107 -0.99 -10.71 12.51
N ILE A 108 -0.57 -11.95 12.24
CA ILE A 108 -1.24 -12.88 11.35
C ILE A 108 -2.07 -13.87 12.18
N PRO A 109 -3.30 -14.24 11.76
CA PRO A 109 -4.06 -15.28 12.42
C PRO A 109 -3.23 -16.56 12.61
N VAL A 110 -3.21 -17.10 13.83
CA VAL A 110 -2.35 -18.23 14.26
C VAL A 110 -2.47 -19.45 13.33
N ILE A 111 -3.63 -19.67 12.73
CA ILE A 111 -3.85 -20.75 11.76
C ILE A 111 -2.88 -20.70 10.57
N PHE A 112 -2.42 -19.51 10.18
CA PHE A 112 -1.47 -19.34 9.09
C PHE A 112 -0.01 -19.25 9.55
N ALA A 113 0.27 -19.33 10.86
CA ALA A 113 1.64 -19.30 11.38
C ALA A 113 2.60 -20.31 10.70
N PRO A 114 2.20 -21.55 10.33
CA PRO A 114 3.08 -22.45 9.60
C PRO A 114 3.53 -21.95 8.22
N LEU A 115 2.79 -21.03 7.60
CA LEU A 115 3.12 -20.44 6.30
C LEU A 115 4.06 -19.24 6.43
N PHE A 116 4.00 -18.52 7.55
CA PHE A 116 4.66 -17.23 7.72
C PHE A 116 5.84 -17.27 8.69
N GLY A 117 5.92 -18.26 9.56
CA GLY A 117 6.93 -18.34 10.61
C GLY A 117 6.63 -17.37 11.76
N ASP A 118 7.68 -16.78 12.33
CA ASP A 118 7.55 -15.87 13.46
C ASP A 118 7.03 -14.49 13.02
N ARG A 119 6.11 -13.91 13.78
CA ARG A 119 5.52 -12.59 13.48
C ARG A 119 6.52 -11.43 13.56
N GLN A 120 7.60 -11.58 14.33
CA GLN A 120 8.70 -10.63 14.49
C GLN A 120 9.90 -10.98 13.58
N SER A 121 9.70 -11.90 12.62
CA SER A 121 10.68 -12.19 11.57
C SER A 121 11.19 -10.91 10.90
N ARG A 122 12.49 -10.89 10.59
CA ARG A 122 13.18 -9.70 10.05
C ARG A 122 12.55 -9.22 8.75
N GLU A 123 11.98 -10.14 7.99
CA GLU A 123 11.28 -9.94 6.72
C GLU A 123 10.00 -9.10 6.89
N TYR A 124 9.38 -9.11 8.08
CA TYR A 124 8.08 -8.46 8.31
C TYR A 124 8.17 -7.25 9.24
N VAL A 125 9.05 -7.29 10.24
CA VAL A 125 8.98 -6.40 11.41
C VAL A 125 9.04 -4.90 11.05
N MET A 126 9.84 -4.51 10.05
CA MET A 126 9.90 -3.11 9.61
C MET A 126 8.61 -2.67 8.91
N ALA A 127 8.02 -3.55 8.08
CA ALA A 127 6.73 -3.28 7.43
C ALA A 127 5.59 -3.24 8.46
N ALA A 128 5.59 -4.16 9.43
CA ALA A 128 4.60 -4.21 10.50
C ALA A 128 4.65 -2.94 11.38
N ALA A 129 5.83 -2.49 11.79
CA ALA A 129 5.95 -1.25 12.56
C ALA A 129 5.44 -0.02 11.80
N LEU A 130 5.71 0.08 10.49
CA LEU A 130 5.11 1.12 9.65
C LEU A 130 3.60 1.03 9.58
N HIS A 131 3.05 -0.17 9.41
CA HIS A 131 1.61 -0.37 9.40
C HIS A 131 0.98 0.03 10.74
N ASP A 132 1.55 -0.43 11.85
CA ASP A 132 1.06 -0.16 13.20
C ASP A 132 1.14 1.32 13.59
N ALA A 133 2.14 2.06 13.08
CA ALA A 133 2.24 3.51 13.29
C ALA A 133 1.04 4.30 12.72
N TYR A 134 0.32 3.73 11.75
CA TYR A 134 -0.82 4.38 11.11
C TYR A 134 -2.16 3.82 11.58
N CYS A 135 -2.23 2.59 12.09
CA CYS A 135 -3.52 1.99 12.47
C CYS A 135 -3.50 1.07 13.70
N GLY A 136 -2.32 0.75 14.23
CA GLY A 136 -2.14 -0.14 15.37
C GLY A 136 -2.75 0.46 16.64
N ILE A 137 -3.46 -0.36 17.40
CA ILE A 137 -4.03 0.03 18.68
C ILE A 137 -2.89 0.38 19.65
N GLY A 138 -3.05 1.44 20.42
CA GLY A 138 -2.01 1.96 21.32
C GLY A 138 -1.10 3.02 20.69
N ASN A 139 -1.24 3.27 19.38
CA ASN A 139 -0.52 4.32 18.66
C ASN A 139 -1.38 5.58 18.41
N GLU A 140 -2.52 5.73 19.08
CA GLU A 140 -3.49 6.81 18.83
C GLU A 140 -2.89 8.23 18.97
N GLU A 141 -1.86 8.37 19.82
CA GLU A 141 -1.17 9.63 20.08
C GLU A 141 -0.01 9.91 19.10
N LEU A 142 0.32 8.96 18.20
CA LEU A 142 1.33 9.20 17.17
C LEU A 142 0.82 10.19 16.13
N GLU A 143 1.70 11.07 15.68
CA GLU A 143 1.40 12.06 14.63
C GLU A 143 1.00 11.44 13.28
N THR A 144 1.29 10.15 13.09
CA THR A 144 1.01 9.39 11.86
C THR A 144 -0.32 8.64 11.91
N PHE A 145 -0.90 8.45 13.09
CA PHE A 145 -2.08 7.60 13.29
C PHE A 145 -3.27 8.10 12.47
N ARG A 146 -3.77 7.22 11.60
CA ARG A 146 -4.94 7.44 10.73
C ARG A 146 -4.88 8.72 9.90
N THR A 147 -3.68 9.18 9.56
CA THR A 147 -3.46 10.37 8.69
C THR A 147 -3.65 10.08 7.19
N ARG A 148 -3.80 8.81 6.83
CA ARG A 148 -4.05 8.30 5.47
C ARG A 148 -5.28 7.40 5.48
N SER A 149 -5.79 7.04 4.30
CA SER A 149 -6.88 6.07 4.20
C SER A 149 -6.41 4.66 4.58
N TRP A 150 -7.33 3.81 5.06
CA TRP A 150 -7.00 2.42 5.38
C TRP A 150 -6.41 1.66 4.18
N ARG A 151 -6.92 1.92 2.97
CA ARG A 151 -6.42 1.30 1.73
C ARG A 151 -4.98 1.64 1.45
N GLU A 152 -4.62 2.92 1.55
CA GLU A 152 -3.25 3.34 1.30
C GLU A 152 -2.28 2.78 2.34
N VAL A 153 -2.70 2.66 3.60
CA VAL A 153 -1.89 2.05 4.67
C VAL A 153 -1.67 0.56 4.41
N HIS A 154 -2.73 -0.19 4.09
CA HIS A 154 -2.61 -1.62 3.76
C HIS A 154 -1.79 -1.85 2.48
N ARG A 155 -1.92 -0.96 1.49
CA ARG A 155 -1.11 -1.01 0.27
C ARG A 155 0.36 -0.70 0.54
N MET A 156 0.65 0.29 1.36
CA MET A 156 2.01 0.59 1.79
C MET A 156 2.63 -0.61 2.50
N PHE A 157 1.88 -1.29 3.38
CA PHE A 157 2.35 -2.49 4.06
C PHE A 157 2.80 -3.59 3.08
N TYR A 158 2.01 -3.85 2.04
CA TYR A 158 2.38 -4.77 0.97
C TYR A 158 3.72 -4.40 0.29
N GLU A 159 3.88 -3.13 -0.09
CA GLU A 159 5.10 -2.67 -0.74
C GLU A 159 6.32 -2.72 0.20
N ALA A 160 6.12 -2.36 1.47
CA ALA A 160 7.12 -2.42 2.51
C ALA A 160 7.58 -3.87 2.78
N LEU A 161 6.67 -4.85 2.77
CA LEU A 161 7.01 -6.28 2.90
C LEU A 161 7.97 -6.73 1.78
N LEU A 162 7.65 -6.39 0.52
CA LEU A 162 8.47 -6.76 -0.64
C LEU A 162 9.89 -6.18 -0.52
N VAL A 163 9.98 -4.90 -0.15
CA VAL A 163 11.27 -4.20 -0.02
C VAL A 163 12.07 -4.75 1.16
N ASN A 164 11.39 -5.17 2.24
CA ASN A 164 12.04 -5.75 3.42
C ASN A 164 12.43 -7.23 3.23
N GLY A 165 12.27 -7.79 2.02
CA GLY A 165 12.72 -9.14 1.67
C GLY A 165 11.67 -10.24 1.82
N THR A 166 10.41 -9.90 2.09
CA THR A 166 9.32 -10.88 2.07
C THR A 166 9.10 -11.38 0.64
N SER A 167 8.93 -12.70 0.46
CA SER A 167 8.67 -13.26 -0.87
C SER A 167 7.38 -12.67 -1.48
N PRO A 168 7.30 -12.47 -2.81
CA PRO A 168 6.12 -11.89 -3.44
C PRO A 168 4.82 -12.64 -3.11
N LYS A 169 4.87 -13.98 -3.08
CA LYS A 169 3.73 -14.82 -2.69
C LYS A 169 3.31 -14.54 -1.24
N THR A 170 4.25 -14.55 -0.30
CA THR A 170 3.99 -14.27 1.11
C THR A 170 3.41 -12.87 1.31
N ALA A 171 3.98 -11.86 0.65
CA ALA A 171 3.50 -10.48 0.71
C ALA A 171 2.07 -10.35 0.17
N LYS A 172 1.73 -11.02 -0.94
CA LYS A 172 0.37 -11.07 -1.50
C LYS A 172 -0.63 -11.66 -0.50
N ILE A 173 -0.27 -12.75 0.17
CA ILE A 173 -1.15 -13.37 1.18
C ILE A 173 -1.30 -12.46 2.40
N MET A 174 -0.23 -11.83 2.89
CA MET A 174 -0.33 -10.87 4.00
C MET A 174 -1.15 -9.64 3.64
N TYR A 175 -1.05 -9.16 2.40
CA TYR A 175 -1.87 -8.07 1.88
C TYR A 175 -3.36 -8.44 1.87
N ALA A 176 -3.69 -9.61 1.30
CA ALA A 176 -5.04 -10.18 1.36
C ALA A 176 -5.59 -10.25 2.79
N ALA A 177 -4.76 -10.65 3.77
CA ALA A 177 -5.17 -10.74 5.16
C ALA A 177 -5.52 -9.37 5.79
N VAL A 178 -4.74 -8.31 5.51
CA VAL A 178 -5.06 -6.96 6.02
C VAL A 178 -6.25 -6.33 5.29
N ILE A 179 -6.48 -6.62 4.01
CA ILE A 179 -7.72 -6.20 3.35
C ILE A 179 -8.94 -6.88 4.00
N LEU A 180 -8.86 -8.18 4.30
CA LEU A 180 -9.96 -8.92 4.92
C LEU A 180 -10.22 -8.47 6.37
N GLY A 181 -9.20 -8.52 7.22
CA GLY A 181 -9.33 -8.39 8.67
C GLY A 181 -8.77 -7.12 9.29
N GLY A 182 -8.13 -6.25 8.51
CA GLY A 182 -7.52 -5.02 9.01
C GLY A 182 -8.55 -3.94 9.40
N PRO A 183 -8.14 -2.96 10.23
CA PRO A 183 -9.00 -1.86 10.66
C PRO A 183 -9.36 -0.93 9.49
N ARG A 184 -10.59 -0.40 9.48
CA ARG A 184 -11.10 0.50 8.44
C ARG A 184 -11.69 1.77 9.07
N TRP A 185 -10.85 2.74 9.42
CA TRP A 185 -11.29 3.90 10.21
C TRP A 185 -12.13 4.92 9.44
N ASP A 186 -11.89 5.05 8.14
CA ASP A 186 -12.66 5.89 7.22
C ASP A 186 -13.82 5.15 6.53
N GLU A 187 -13.94 3.83 6.72
CA GLU A 187 -15.06 3.00 6.22
C GLU A 187 -15.52 1.94 7.25
N PRO A 188 -15.95 2.34 8.47
CA PRO A 188 -16.24 1.39 9.55
C PRO A 188 -17.41 0.44 9.25
N ALA A 189 -18.35 0.84 8.37
CA ALA A 189 -19.47 0.00 7.95
C ALA A 189 -19.03 -1.26 7.18
N ARG A 190 -17.78 -1.32 6.74
CA ARG A 190 -17.19 -2.46 6.00
C ARG A 190 -16.34 -3.36 6.88
N MET A 191 -16.23 -3.08 8.18
CA MET A 191 -15.49 -3.94 9.10
C MET A 191 -16.19 -5.30 9.28
N LEU A 192 -15.40 -6.36 9.32
CA LEU A 192 -15.86 -7.76 9.41
C LEU A 192 -15.60 -8.40 10.78
N ASP A 193 -15.18 -7.61 11.77
CA ASP A 193 -14.82 -8.05 13.13
C ASP A 193 -16.00 -8.68 13.91
N HIS A 194 -17.22 -8.36 13.52
CA HIS A 194 -18.45 -8.96 14.05
C HIS A 194 -18.76 -10.35 13.47
N LEU A 195 -18.09 -10.77 12.40
CA LEU A 195 -18.31 -12.09 11.79
C LEU A 195 -17.55 -13.18 12.55
N PRO A 196 -18.06 -14.42 12.57
CA PRO A 196 -17.35 -15.54 13.19
C PRO A 196 -15.96 -15.74 12.57
N PRO A 197 -14.89 -15.98 13.37
CA PRO A 197 -13.55 -16.19 12.87
C PRO A 197 -13.43 -17.31 11.82
N GLU A 198 -14.26 -18.34 11.92
CA GLU A 198 -14.31 -19.47 10.98
C GLU A 198 -14.73 -19.04 9.58
N VAL A 199 -15.60 -18.04 9.47
CA VAL A 199 -16.04 -17.49 8.17
C VAL A 199 -14.89 -16.76 7.50
N LEU A 200 -14.22 -15.85 8.23
CA LEU A 200 -13.07 -15.10 7.70
C LEU A 200 -11.91 -16.04 7.35
N LYS A 201 -11.67 -17.06 8.18
CA LYS A 201 -10.67 -18.08 7.91
C LYS A 201 -10.98 -18.81 6.59
N GLN A 202 -12.24 -19.21 6.36
CA GLN A 202 -12.61 -19.91 5.14
C GLN A 202 -12.39 -19.07 3.88
N GLU A 203 -12.73 -17.78 3.93
CA GLU A 203 -12.48 -16.83 2.84
C GLU A 203 -10.98 -16.68 2.55
N MET A 204 -10.19 -16.61 3.61
CA MET A 204 -8.74 -16.53 3.48
C MET A 204 -8.16 -17.81 2.86
N GLU A 205 -8.65 -19.00 3.22
CA GLU A 205 -8.23 -20.27 2.59
C GLU A 205 -8.54 -20.29 1.07
N TRP A 206 -9.70 -19.78 0.66
CA TRP A 206 -10.03 -19.65 -0.76
C TRP A 206 -9.12 -18.64 -1.48
N CYS A 207 -8.80 -17.53 -0.83
CA CYS A 207 -7.85 -16.56 -1.36
C CYS A 207 -6.45 -17.17 -1.52
N LEU A 208 -5.94 -17.89 -0.52
CA LEU A 208 -4.63 -18.56 -0.62
C LEU A 208 -4.59 -19.47 -1.84
N LYS A 209 -5.62 -20.32 -2.00
CA LYS A 209 -5.72 -21.23 -3.14
C LYS A 209 -5.74 -20.47 -4.46
N TRP A 210 -6.47 -19.36 -4.54
CA TRP A 210 -6.53 -18.53 -5.74
C TRP A 210 -5.19 -17.86 -6.07
N ILE A 211 -4.52 -17.27 -5.07
CA ILE A 211 -3.17 -16.67 -5.21
C ILE A 211 -2.17 -17.72 -5.70
N GLU A 212 -2.23 -18.94 -5.16
CA GLU A 212 -1.37 -20.05 -5.57
C GLU A 212 -1.57 -20.49 -7.02
N LEU A 213 -2.80 -20.45 -7.51
CA LEU A 213 -3.14 -20.90 -8.86
C LEU A 213 -2.86 -19.84 -9.93
N THR A 214 -2.97 -18.56 -9.58
CA THR A 214 -3.04 -17.48 -10.58
C THR A 214 -1.96 -16.42 -10.45
N ASP A 215 -1.23 -16.37 -9.33
CA ASP A 215 -0.22 -15.35 -9.02
C ASP A 215 -0.68 -13.91 -9.32
N PRO A 216 -1.84 -13.48 -8.81
CA PRO A 216 -2.54 -12.26 -9.25
C PRO A 216 -1.76 -10.99 -8.91
N ALA A 217 -2.00 -9.93 -9.66
CA ALA A 217 -1.55 -8.58 -9.33
C ALA A 217 -2.22 -8.10 -8.02
N PRO A 218 -1.59 -7.20 -7.25
CA PRO A 218 -2.16 -6.77 -5.98
C PRO A 218 -3.51 -6.02 -6.15
N GLU A 219 -3.75 -5.35 -7.28
CA GLU A 219 -5.05 -4.75 -7.60
C GLU A 219 -6.15 -5.81 -7.76
N GLU A 220 -5.81 -6.97 -8.34
CA GLU A 220 -6.75 -8.09 -8.46
C GLU A 220 -7.03 -8.70 -7.09
N ILE A 221 -6.05 -8.73 -6.17
CA ILE A 221 -6.26 -9.19 -4.79
C ILE A 221 -7.22 -8.28 -4.04
N GLU A 222 -7.04 -6.97 -4.16
CA GLU A 222 -7.93 -5.98 -3.56
C GLU A 222 -9.36 -6.16 -4.09
N GLN A 223 -9.53 -6.22 -5.42
CA GLN A 223 -10.83 -6.44 -6.04
C GLN A 223 -11.48 -7.75 -5.57
N TRP A 224 -10.72 -8.85 -5.60
CA TRP A 224 -11.20 -10.16 -5.17
C TRP A 224 -11.73 -10.09 -3.73
N MET A 225 -10.96 -9.48 -2.82
CA MET A 225 -11.34 -9.34 -1.42
C MET A 225 -12.55 -8.43 -1.22
N GLU A 226 -12.67 -7.33 -1.95
CA GLU A 226 -13.82 -6.43 -1.87
C GLU A 226 -15.12 -7.12 -2.35
N GLU A 227 -15.03 -7.96 -3.38
CA GLU A 227 -16.16 -8.79 -3.84
C GLU A 227 -16.58 -9.78 -2.75
N ARG A 228 -15.63 -10.44 -2.09
CA ARG A 228 -15.91 -11.34 -0.96
C ARG A 228 -16.51 -10.61 0.24
N GLU A 229 -15.94 -9.46 0.61
CA GLU A 229 -16.44 -8.60 1.68
C GLU A 229 -17.90 -8.19 1.43
N THR A 230 -18.23 -7.80 0.20
CA THR A 230 -19.60 -7.44 -0.18
C THR A 230 -20.57 -8.60 0.02
N LEU A 231 -20.18 -9.83 -0.34
CA LEU A 231 -20.98 -11.03 -0.14
C LEU A 231 -21.16 -11.39 1.34
N LEU A 232 -20.12 -11.19 2.16
CA LEU A 232 -20.18 -11.40 3.60
C LEU A 232 -21.15 -10.41 4.25
N LEU A 233 -21.04 -9.13 3.92
CA LEU A 233 -21.89 -8.06 4.45
C LEU A 233 -23.35 -8.18 3.99
N SER A 234 -23.61 -8.77 2.82
CA SER A 234 -24.99 -9.01 2.36
C SER A 234 -25.67 -10.16 3.10
N GLY A 235 -24.94 -10.96 3.89
CA GLY A 235 -25.44 -12.16 4.53
C GLY A 235 -25.78 -13.29 3.55
N ALA A 236 -25.21 -13.26 2.34
CA ALA A 236 -25.41 -14.32 1.36
C ALA A 236 -24.75 -15.61 1.82
N GLU A 237 -25.23 -16.75 1.33
CA GLU A 237 -24.60 -18.05 1.60
C GLU A 237 -23.18 -18.06 1.03
N GLN A 238 -22.20 -18.37 1.88
CA GLN A 238 -20.81 -18.42 1.46
C GLN A 238 -20.54 -19.70 0.69
N THR A 239 -20.27 -19.54 -0.60
CA THR A 239 -19.90 -20.64 -1.48
C THR A 239 -18.52 -20.40 -2.07
N MET A 240 -17.76 -21.49 -2.21
CA MET A 240 -16.46 -21.43 -2.86
C MET A 240 -16.64 -20.97 -4.32
N PRO A 241 -15.86 -19.97 -4.78
CA PRO A 241 -15.88 -19.52 -6.17
C PRO A 241 -15.72 -20.67 -7.17
N ASP A 242 -16.47 -20.63 -8.27
CA ASP A 242 -16.54 -21.72 -9.26
C ASP A 242 -15.17 -22.08 -9.84
N TYR A 243 -14.33 -21.08 -10.13
CA TYR A 243 -12.97 -21.29 -10.66
C TYR A 243 -12.00 -21.91 -9.64
N LEU A 244 -12.37 -22.00 -8.36
CA LEU A 244 -11.62 -22.73 -7.34
C LEU A 244 -12.14 -24.15 -7.11
N ARG A 245 -13.28 -24.52 -7.71
CA ARG A 245 -13.81 -25.88 -7.62
C ARG A 245 -12.91 -26.82 -8.41
N PRO A 246 -12.57 -28.00 -7.87
CA PRO A 246 -11.97 -29.05 -8.67
C PRO A 246 -12.83 -29.29 -9.91
N ALA A 247 -12.22 -29.50 -11.08
CA ALA A 247 -12.96 -29.94 -12.24
C ALA A 247 -13.78 -31.19 -11.84
N LYS A 248 -15.10 -31.17 -12.04
CA LYS A 248 -15.95 -32.35 -11.80
C LYS A 248 -15.38 -33.50 -12.63
N ASP A 249 -14.94 -34.58 -11.98
CA ASP A 249 -14.56 -35.80 -12.69
C ASP A 249 -15.82 -36.34 -13.37
N PRO A 250 -15.88 -36.43 -14.71
CA PRO A 250 -17.06 -36.93 -15.42
C PRO A 250 -17.38 -38.40 -15.12
N ARG A 251 -16.52 -39.11 -14.36
CA ARG A 251 -16.71 -40.51 -13.97
C ARG A 251 -17.34 -40.70 -12.59
N ASN A 252 -17.56 -39.63 -11.83
CA ASN A 252 -18.25 -39.68 -10.54
C ASN A 252 -19.68 -39.11 -10.69
N PHE A 253 -20.59 -39.95 -11.20
CA PHE A 253 -22.04 -39.78 -11.13
C PHE A 253 -22.66 -41.01 -10.46
#